data_AF-A0A2T7B4Q1-F1
#
_entry.id   AF-A0A2T7B4Q1-F1
#
_cell.length_a   1.000
_cell.length_b   1.000
_cell.length_c   1.000
_cell.angle_alpha   90.00
_cell.angle_beta   90.00
_cell.angle_gamma   90.00
#
_symmetry.space_group_name_H-M   'P 1'
#
loop_
_entity.id
_entity.type
_entity.pdbx_description
1 polymer ?
#
loop_
_entity_poly.entity_id
_entity_poly.type
_entity_poly.pdbx_seq_one_letter_code
_entity_poly.pdbx_strand_id
1 'polypeptide(L)'
;MSAPLHGAGYARPPKRAGTKEEVLARIKAHLQETLGRQYETERKEARMTRQADALADRQLWDDNLATSFMPGFVTTGPRRPEETDYRMRQFLGRYGHVRSD
;
A
#
# COMPACT_ATOMS: atom_id res chain seq x y z
N MET A 1 5.55 4.86 20.27
CA MET A 1 5.05 5.02 18.89
C MET A 1 3.90 6.00 18.95
N SER A 2 4.00 7.15 18.29
CA SER A 2 2.89 8.11 18.22
C SER A 2 1.67 7.42 17.60
N ALA A 3 0.48 7.75 18.09
CA ALA A 3 -0.76 7.23 17.52
C ALA A 3 -0.79 7.44 15.99
N PRO A 4 -1.43 6.56 15.21
CA PRO A 4 -1.62 6.80 13.78
C PRO A 4 -2.29 8.17 13.60
N LEU A 5 -1.85 8.92 12.59
CA LEU A 5 -2.39 10.24 12.26
C LEU A 5 -3.92 10.15 12.19
N HIS A 6 -4.62 10.88 13.06
CA HIS A 6 -6.07 11.00 12.99
C HIS A 6 -6.42 11.62 11.63
N GLY A 7 -7.09 10.85 10.75
CA GLY A 7 -7.54 11.32 9.44
C GLY A 7 -7.20 10.41 8.25
N ALA A 8 -6.32 9.42 8.40
CA ALA A 8 -6.06 8.43 7.34
C ALA A 8 -7.15 7.35 7.32
N GLY A 9 -8.38 7.72 6.95
CA GLY A 9 -9.54 6.79 6.92
C GLY A 9 -9.39 5.63 5.92
N TYR A 10 -8.42 5.71 5.01
CA TYR A 10 -8.04 4.63 4.10
C TYR A 10 -7.11 3.59 4.74
N ALA A 11 -6.46 3.92 5.87
CA ALA A 11 -5.54 3.04 6.55
C ALA A 11 -6.27 2.25 7.64
N ARG A 12 -6.14 0.92 7.63
CA ARG A 12 -6.65 0.10 8.73
C ARG A 12 -5.89 0.40 10.02
N PRO A 13 -6.59 0.47 11.17
CA PRO A 13 -5.93 0.68 12.44
C PRO A 13 -4.98 -0.48 12.74
N PRO A 14 -3.76 -0.22 13.25
CA PRO A 14 -2.82 -1.28 13.58
C PRO A 14 -3.42 -2.21 14.63
N LYS A 15 -3.29 -3.52 14.41
CA LYS A 15 -3.73 -4.54 15.37
C LYS A 15 -2.96 -4.36 16.68
N ARG A 16 -3.65 -3.90 17.71
CA ARG A 16 -3.07 -3.81 19.06
C ARG A 16 -3.01 -5.19 19.68
N ALA A 17 -1.80 -5.62 20.06
CA ALA A 17 -1.62 -6.88 20.79
C ALA A 17 -2.35 -6.86 22.14
N GLY A 18 -2.42 -5.70 22.80
CA GLY A 18 -2.96 -5.56 24.15
C GLY A 18 -1.87 -5.70 25.22
N THR A 19 -2.27 -5.72 26.48
CA THR A 19 -1.37 -6.02 27.61
C THR A 19 -0.97 -7.50 27.62
N LYS A 20 0.10 -7.86 28.35
CA LYS A 20 0.55 -9.24 28.46
C LYS A 20 -0.57 -10.15 28.99
N GLU A 21 -1.31 -9.64 29.96
CA GLU A 21 -2.41 -10.32 30.65
C GLU A 21 -3.56 -10.61 29.68
N GLU A 22 -3.93 -9.62 28.85
CA GLU A 22 -4.95 -9.78 27.81
C GLU A 22 -4.56 -10.80 26.75
N VAL A 23 -3.28 -10.78 26.33
CA VAL A 23 -2.77 -11.74 25.35
C VAL A 23 -2.83 -13.16 25.93
N LEU A 24 -2.37 -13.34 27.17
CA LEU A 24 -2.43 -14.62 27.86
C LEU A 24 -3.87 -15.09 28.05
N ALA A 25 -4.81 -14.20 28.35
CA ALA A 25 -6.23 -14.53 28.47
C ALA A 25 -6.80 -15.00 27.12
N ARG A 26 -6.48 -14.32 26.00
CA ARG A 26 -6.90 -14.74 24.65
C ARG A 26 -6.35 -16.11 24.27
N ILE A 27 -5.07 -16.36 24.56
CA ILE A 27 -4.44 -17.66 24.28
C ILE A 27 -5.12 -18.77 25.08
N LYS A 28 -5.33 -18.56 26.39
CA LYS A 28 -6.02 -19.54 27.25
C LYS A 28 -7.43 -19.84 26.76
N ALA A 29 -8.21 -18.83 26.40
CA ALA A 29 -9.55 -19.00 25.88
C ALA A 29 -9.55 -19.81 24.57
N HIS A 30 -8.66 -19.46 23.64
CA HIS A 30 -8.52 -20.19 22.38
C HIS A 30 -8.10 -21.65 22.59
N LEU A 31 -7.16 -21.92 23.50
CA LEU A 31 -6.74 -23.28 23.83
C LEU A 31 -7.89 -24.08 24.47
N GLN A 32 -8.67 -23.49 25.37
CA GLN A 32 -9.84 -24.16 25.95
C GLN A 32 -10.89 -24.54 24.90
N GLU A 33 -11.08 -23.70 23.89
CA GLU A 33 -12.04 -23.95 22.81
C GLU A 33 -11.54 -25.01 21.81
N THR A 34 -10.24 -25.06 21.58
CA THR A 34 -9.63 -25.90 20.54
C THR A 34 -9.09 -27.24 21.04
N LEU A 35 -8.76 -27.36 22.34
CA LEU A 35 -8.20 -28.60 22.88
C LEU A 35 -9.21 -29.75 22.75
N GLY A 36 -8.79 -30.81 22.06
CA GLY A 36 -9.58 -32.03 21.88
C GLY A 36 -10.70 -31.92 20.84
N ARG A 37 -10.82 -30.80 20.12
CA ARG A 37 -11.77 -30.64 19.00
C ARG A 37 -11.04 -30.68 17.66
N GLN A 38 -11.70 -31.18 16.63
CA GLN A 38 -11.21 -31.01 15.26
C GLN A 38 -11.23 -29.51 14.94
N TYR A 39 -10.07 -28.98 14.57
CA TYR A 39 -9.94 -27.58 14.19
C TYR A 39 -10.68 -27.36 12.87
N GLU A 40 -11.78 -26.60 12.90
CA GLU A 40 -12.41 -26.16 11.67
C GLU A 40 -11.51 -25.13 11.00
N THR A 41 -10.75 -25.59 10.00
CA THR A 41 -9.98 -24.68 9.16
C THR A 41 -10.93 -23.72 8.46
N GLU A 42 -10.60 -22.45 8.56
CA GLU A 42 -11.34 -21.37 7.91
C GLU A 42 -11.51 -21.63 6.42
N ARG A 43 -12.65 -21.20 5.86
CA ARG A 43 -12.93 -21.33 4.43
C ARG A 43 -11.85 -20.62 3.61
N LYS A 44 -11.54 -21.20 2.44
CA LYS A 44 -10.53 -20.66 1.50
C LYS A 44 -10.74 -19.17 1.23
N GLU A 45 -12.00 -18.75 1.04
CA GLU A 45 -12.37 -17.35 0.80
C GLU A 45 -11.92 -16.43 1.94
N ALA A 46 -12.23 -16.78 3.19
CA ALA A 46 -11.84 -16.00 4.37
C ALA A 46 -10.32 -15.90 4.53
N ARG A 47 -9.59 -16.96 4.15
CA ARG A 47 -8.12 -16.94 4.14
C ARG A 47 -7.58 -16.00 3.06
N MET A 48 -8.15 -16.05 1.85
CA MET A 48 -7.73 -15.20 0.73
C MET A 48 -8.01 -13.72 1.01
N THR A 49 -9.17 -13.38 1.57
CA THR A 49 -9.50 -11.98 1.92
C THR A 49 -8.54 -11.45 2.97
N ARG A 50 -8.26 -12.21 4.04
CA ARG A 50 -7.28 -11.80 5.05
C ARG A 50 -5.89 -11.58 4.46
N GLN A 51 -5.46 -12.44 3.54
CA GLN A 51 -4.16 -12.30 2.90
C GLN A 51 -4.10 -11.06 2.01
N ALA A 52 -5.12 -10.82 1.20
CA ALA A 52 -5.24 -9.61 0.39
C ALA A 52 -5.20 -8.35 1.26
N ASP A 53 -5.91 -8.38 2.39
CA ASP A 53 -5.91 -7.29 3.36
C ASP A 53 -4.53 -7.00 3.94
N ALA A 54 -3.82 -8.06 4.36
CA ALA A 54 -2.47 -7.94 4.90
C ALA A 54 -1.47 -7.41 3.85
N LEU A 55 -1.62 -7.79 2.59
CA LEU A 55 -0.79 -7.29 1.49
C LEU A 55 -1.08 -5.81 1.21
N ALA A 56 -2.35 -5.39 1.20
CA ALA A 56 -2.74 -4.00 1.02
C ALA A 56 -2.20 -3.11 2.14
N ASP A 57 -2.32 -3.57 3.40
CA ASP A 57 -1.79 -2.84 4.56
C ASP A 57 -0.27 -2.71 4.47
N ARG A 58 0.43 -3.79 4.10
CA ARG A 58 1.89 -3.76 3.90
C ARG A 58 2.29 -2.77 2.80
N GLN A 59 1.63 -2.83 1.64
CA GLN A 59 1.95 -1.95 0.52
C GLN A 59 1.83 -0.48 0.94
N LEU A 60 0.76 -0.14 1.66
CA LEU A 60 0.56 1.22 2.16
C LEU A 60 1.70 1.67 3.08
N TRP A 61 2.17 0.79 3.97
CA TRP A 61 3.31 1.10 4.85
C TRP A 61 4.61 1.27 4.06
N ASP A 62 4.86 0.39 3.08
CA ASP A 62 6.05 0.45 2.23
C ASP A 62 6.04 1.74 1.38
N ASP A 63 4.90 2.15 0.83
CA ASP A 63 4.73 3.39 0.06
C ASP A 63 4.93 4.63 0.92
N ASN A 64 4.37 4.64 2.14
CA ASN A 64 4.56 5.74 3.09
C ASN A 64 6.03 5.86 3.52
N LEU A 65 6.70 4.72 3.75
CA LEU A 65 8.11 4.69 4.08
C LEU A 65 8.95 5.23 2.91
N ALA A 66 8.70 4.77 1.69
CA ALA A 66 9.40 5.25 0.50
C ALA A 66 9.21 6.76 0.30
N THR A 67 7.97 7.25 0.43
CA THR A 67 7.63 8.67 0.31
C THR A 67 8.34 9.53 1.37
N SER A 68 8.59 8.99 2.56
CA SER A 68 9.29 9.73 3.63
C SER A 68 10.76 10.03 3.30
N PHE A 69 11.41 9.21 2.47
CA PHE A 69 12.80 9.40 2.04
C PHE A 69 12.93 10.00 0.63
N MET A 70 11.97 9.72 -0.24
CA MET A 70 11.94 10.19 -1.63
C MET A 70 10.54 10.70 -1.99
N PRO A 71 10.17 11.91 -1.53
CA PRO A 71 8.90 12.49 -1.91
C PRO A 71 8.88 12.75 -3.42
N GLY A 72 7.85 12.23 -4.09
CA GLY A 72 7.59 12.57 -5.49
C GLY A 72 7.12 14.00 -5.59
N PHE A 73 7.98 14.89 -6.09
CA PHE A 73 7.57 16.26 -6.38
C PHE A 73 6.81 16.29 -7.70
N VAL A 74 5.53 16.65 -7.64
CA VAL A 74 4.72 16.93 -8.83
C VAL A 74 4.64 18.44 -9.00
N THR A 75 5.08 18.94 -10.14
CA THR A 75 4.89 20.35 -10.49
C THR A 75 3.40 20.65 -10.66
N THR A 76 2.86 21.52 -9.82
CA THR A 76 1.51 22.08 -9.96
C THR A 76 1.56 23.34 -10.83
N GLY A 77 0.80 23.37 -11.93
CA GLY A 77 0.73 24.51 -12.85
C GLY A 77 0.58 24.08 -14.31
N PRO A 78 0.54 25.04 -15.26
CA PRO A 78 0.50 24.73 -16.68
C PRO A 78 1.72 23.88 -17.06
N ARG A 79 1.49 22.59 -17.29
CA ARG A 79 2.51 21.64 -17.74
C ARG A 79 2.35 21.48 -19.24
N ARG A 80 3.46 21.56 -19.99
CA ARG A 80 3.45 21.11 -21.39
C ARG A 80 3.12 19.60 -21.37
N PRO A 81 2.09 19.15 -22.09
CA PRO A 81 1.78 17.72 -22.13
C PRO A 81 3.00 16.93 -22.61
N GLU A 82 3.31 15.83 -21.89
CA GLU A 82 4.43 14.95 -22.23
C GLU A 82 4.20 14.23 -23.56
N GLU A 83 2.93 14.04 -23.92
CA GLU A 83 2.53 13.47 -25.19
C GLU A 83 2.75 14.52 -26.30
N THR A 84 3.98 14.58 -26.77
CA THR A 84 4.26 15.19 -28.07
C THR A 84 3.89 14.13 -29.11
N ASP A 85 2.78 14.33 -29.83
CA ASP A 85 2.50 13.54 -31.02
C ASP A 85 3.77 13.51 -31.89
N TYR A 86 4.27 12.30 -32.18
CA TYR A 86 5.49 12.14 -32.97
C TYR A 86 5.36 12.78 -34.36
N ARG A 87 4.14 12.88 -34.89
CA ARG A 87 3.82 13.58 -36.15
C ARG A 87 4.01 15.10 -36.06
N MET A 88 3.97 15.66 -34.85
CA MET A 88 4.20 17.08 -34.60
C MET A 88 5.63 17.36 -34.10
N ARG A 89 6.49 16.35 -34.03
CA ARG A 89 7.90 16.55 -33.66
C ARG A 89 8.68 17.07 -34.85
N GLN A 90 9.22 18.28 -34.69
CA GLN A 90 10.26 18.80 -35.56
C GLN A 90 11.60 18.20 -35.16
N PHE A 91 12.21 17.44 -36.06
CA PHE A 91 13.54 16.89 -35.85
C PHE A 91 14.59 17.86 -36.39
N LEU A 92 15.49 18.29 -35.51
CA LEU A 92 16.65 19.10 -35.88
C LEU A 92 17.75 18.18 -36.44
N GLY A 93 17.94 18.24 -37.74
CA GLY A 93 19.04 17.61 -38.46
C GLY A 93 20.33 18.44 -38.41
N ARG A 94 21.42 17.86 -38.91
CA ARG A 94 22.72 18.52 -39.01
C ARG A 94 22.61 19.80 -39.87
N TYR A 95 23.32 20.86 -39.51
CA TYR A 95 23.28 22.19 -40.16
C TYR A 95 21.95 22.95 -40.06
N GLY A 96 21.09 22.63 -39.08
CA GLY A 96 19.84 23.37 -38.85
C GLY A 96 18.71 23.00 -39.80
N HIS A 97 18.85 21.91 -40.55
CA HIS A 97 17.74 21.37 -41.33
C HIS A 97 16.64 20.84 -40.41
N VAL A 98 15.42 21.36 -40.53
CA VAL A 98 14.26 20.86 -39.80
C VAL A 98 13.50 19.86 -40.68
N ARG A 99 13.23 18.67 -40.16
CA ARG A 99 12.34 17.67 -40.79
C ARG A 99 11.08 17.49 -39.98
N SER A 100 9.94 17.48 -40.67
CA SER A 100 8.65 17.01 -40.19
C SER A 100 8.21 15.91 -41.17
N ASP A 101 8.29 14.65 -40.74
CA ASP A 101 7.69 13.53 -41.50
C ASP A 101 6.20 13.43 -41.15
#